data_AF-A0A2V9Z845-F1
#
_entry.id   AF-A0A2V9Z845-F1
#
_cell.length_a   1.000
_cell.length_b   1.000
_cell.length_c   1.000
_cell.angle_alpha   90.00
_cell.angle_beta   90.00
_cell.angle_gamma   90.00
#
_symmetry.space_group_name_H-M   'P 1'
#
loop_
_entity.id
_entity.type
_entity.pdbx_description
1 polymer ?
#
loop_
_entity_poly.entity_id
_entity_poly.type
_entity_poly.pdbx_seq_one_letter_code
_entity_poly.pdbx_strand_id
1 'polypeptide(L)' 'SKNRHARKHFNNVGHPLIRSIESGKRWIWCYVDETAPGELAA' A
#
# COMPACT_ATOMS: atom_id res chain seq x y z
N SER A 1 10.38 -2.05 -11.82
CA SER A 1 11.17 -0.81 -11.58
C SER A 1 11.27 -0.55 -10.09
N LYS A 2 12.47 -0.20 -9.61
CA LYS A 2 12.77 0.03 -8.20
C LYS A 2 11.80 1.05 -7.58
N ASN A 3 11.36 0.78 -6.35
CA ASN A 3 10.47 1.63 -5.53
C ASN A 3 9.11 2.02 -6.15
N ARG A 4 8.71 1.39 -7.27
CA ARG A 4 7.42 1.67 -7.94
C ARG A 4 6.52 0.43 -8.02
N HIS A 5 6.86 -0.65 -7.32
CA HIS A 5 6.11 -1.90 -7.39
C HIS A 5 4.64 -1.70 -6.97
N ALA A 6 4.40 -1.18 -5.77
CA ALA A 6 3.06 -0.95 -5.24
C ALA A 6 2.19 -0.05 -6.15
N ARG A 7 2.74 1.06 -6.65
CA ARG A 7 2.02 1.96 -7.56
C ARG A 7 1.71 1.28 -8.91
N LYS A 8 2.63 0.48 -9.43
CA LYS A 8 2.39 -0.30 -10.66
C LYS A 8 1.33 -1.38 -10.45
N HIS A 9 1.35 -2.05 -9.30
CA HIS A 9 0.33 -3.02 -8.92
C HIS A 9 -1.06 -2.38 -8.91
N PHE A 10 -1.21 -1.23 -8.22
CA PHE A 10 -2.45 -0.46 -8.24
C PHE A 10 -2.90 -0.10 -9.66
N ASN A 11 -2.02 0.46 -10.49
CA ASN A 11 -2.37 0.82 -11.87
C ASN A 11 -2.79 -0.38 -12.73
N ASN A 12 -2.33 -1.60 -12.42
CA ASN A 12 -2.58 -2.78 -13.22
C ASN A 12 -3.83 -3.56 -12.80
N VAL A 13 -4.11 -3.67 -11.49
CA VAL A 13 -5.21 -4.48 -10.96
C VAL A 13 -6.26 -3.67 -10.18
N GLY A 14 -5.98 -2.41 -9.88
CA GLY A 14 -6.92 -1.52 -9.22
C GLY A 14 -7.09 -1.76 -7.72
N HIS A 15 -6.19 -2.47 -7.03
CA HIS A 15 -6.27 -2.65 -5.57
C HIS A 15 -5.96 -1.33 -4.85
N PRO A 16 -6.96 -0.64 -4.26
CA PRO A 16 -6.78 0.72 -3.77
C PRO A 16 -5.98 0.76 -2.46
N LEU A 17 -6.15 -0.26 -1.62
CA LEU A 17 -5.47 -0.42 -0.34
C LEU A 17 -4.29 -1.38 -0.47
N ILE A 18 -3.13 -0.96 -0.01
CA ILE A 18 -1.92 -1.77 0.09
C ILE A 18 -1.34 -1.69 1.49
N ARG A 19 -0.66 -2.76 1.92
CA ARG A 19 0.03 -2.81 3.21
C ARG A 19 1.54 -2.88 3.03
N SER A 20 2.29 -2.45 4.04
CA SER A 20 3.71 -2.77 4.10
C SER A 20 3.93 -4.29 4.16
N ILE A 21 4.99 -4.73 3.48
CA ILE A 21 5.55 -6.09 3.59
C ILE A 21 6.91 -6.10 4.31
N GLU A 22 7.40 -4.92 4.72
CA GLU A 22 8.62 -4.81 5.51
C GLU A 22 8.36 -5.32 6.93
N SER A 23 9.31 -6.09 7.45
CA SER A 23 9.20 -6.64 8.80
C SER A 23 9.00 -5.53 9.84
N GLY A 24 8.04 -5.73 10.74
CA GLY A 24 7.70 -4.76 11.79
C GLY A 24 6.85 -3.57 11.35
N LYS A 25 6.66 -3.33 10.05
CA LYS A 25 5.81 -2.25 9.56
C LYS A 25 4.39 -2.75 9.29
N ARG A 26 3.40 -2.05 9.84
CA ARG A 26 1.98 -2.40 9.74
C ARG A 26 1.13 -1.38 8.98
N TRP A 27 1.73 -0.30 8.49
CA TRP A 27 1.01 0.78 7.82
C TRP A 27 0.31 0.33 6.54
N ILE A 28 -0.81 1.00 6.26
CA ILE A 28 -1.62 0.86 5.05
C ILE A 28 -1.56 2.17 4.28
N TRP A 29 -1.62 2.09 2.95
CA TRP A 29 -1.78 3.25 2.07
C TRP A 29 -2.98 3.06 1.14
N CYS A 30 -3.79 4.10 1.01
CA CYS A 30 -4.87 4.17 0.02
C CYS A 30 -4.43 5.04 -1.17
N TYR A 31 -4.40 4.46 -2.37
CA TYR A 31 -4.06 5.20 -3.59
C TYR A 31 -5.18 6.11 -4.11
N VAL A 32 -6.44 5.84 -3.76
CA VAL A 32 -7.59 6.64 -4.20
C VAL A 32 -7.71 7.90 -3.36
N ASP A 33 -7.54 7.77 -2.05
CA ASP A 33 -7.67 8.87 -1.09
C ASP A 33 -6.34 9.59 -0.82
N GLU A 34 -5.23 9.06 -1.34
CA GLU A 34 -3.86 9.55 -1.09
C GLU A 34 -3.51 9.71 0.39
N THR A 35 -3.97 8.78 1.24
CA THR A 35 -3.78 8.84 2.70
C THR A 35 -3.33 7.51 3.29
N ALA A 36 -2.78 7.58 4.51
CA ALA A 36 -2.54 6.42 5.37
C ALA A 36 -3.71 6.28 6.36
N PRO A 37 -4.70 5.41 6.10
CA PRO A 37 -5.91 5.33 6.93
C PRO A 37 -5.66 4.68 8.31
N GLY A 38 -4.49 4.04 8.49
CA GLY A 38 -4.13 3.39 9.74
C GLY A 38 -3.16 2.23 9.53
N GLU A 39 -3.12 1.33 10.52
CA GLU A 39 -2.26 0.15 10.55
C GLU A 39 -3.07 -1.13 10.74
N LEU A 40 -2.54 -2.26 10.27
CA LEU A 40 -3.14 -3.58 10.50
C LEU A 40 -2.97 -4.02 11.96
N ALA A 41 -4.10 -4.39 12.58
CA ALA A 41 -4.12 -5.07 13.88
C ALA A 41 -3.33 -6.39 13.84
N ALA A 42 -2.82 -6.82 15.00
CA ALA A 42 -2.06 -8.06 15.16
C ALA A 42 -2.97 -9.28 15.17
#